data_AF-A0A1I7LN87-F1
#
_entry.id   AF-A0A1I7LN87-F1
#
_cell.length_a   1.000
_cell.length_b   1.000
_cell.length_c   1.000
_cell.angle_alpha   90.00
_cell.angle_beta   90.00
_cell.angle_gamma   90.00
#
_symmetry.space_group_name_H-M   'P 1'
#
loop_
_entity.id
_entity.type
_entity.pdbx_description
1 polymer ?
#
loop_
_entity_poly.entity_id
_entity_poly.type
_entity_poly.pdbx_seq_one_letter_code
_entity_poly.pdbx_strand_id
1 'polypeptide(L)' 'MPFLCGLGLFLLSYVGLGISLFPMIVPPTVTIWDAATHPSSQLFLIVGTVVLLPMILGYTAYVYWLFRGKVTAGAPGYH' A
#
# COMPACT_ATOMS: atom_id res chain seq x y z
N MET A 1 -9.31 -12.99 11.00
CA MET A 1 -7.89 -13.07 11.43
C MET A 1 -6.90 -13.42 10.32
N PRO A 2 -7.09 -14.43 9.42
CA PRO A 2 -6.07 -14.78 8.43
C PRO A 2 -5.71 -13.63 7.47
N PHE A 3 -6.69 -12.79 7.12
CA PHE A 3 -6.46 -11.59 6.30
C PHE A 3 -5.46 -10.60 6.91
N LEU A 4 -5.60 -10.29 8.20
CA LEU A 4 -4.69 -9.35 8.89
C LEU A 4 -3.29 -9.95 9.05
N CYS A 5 -3.17 -11.25 9.31
CA CYS A 5 -1.89 -11.93 9.36
C CYS A 5 -1.20 -11.92 7.99
N GLY A 6 -1.95 -12.16 6.90
CA GLY A 6 -1.44 -12.06 5.54
C GLY A 6 -0.94 -10.65 5.22
N LEU A 7 -1.73 -9.62 5.56
CA LEU A 7 -1.31 -8.22 5.40
C LEU A 7 -0.03 -7.93 6.20
N GLY A 8 0.05 -8.37 7.46
CA GLY A 8 1.23 -8.19 8.30
C GLY A 8 2.48 -8.89 7.74
N LEU A 9 2.36 -10.11 7.22
CA LEU A 9 3.46 -10.83 6.59
C LEU A 9 3.95 -10.12 5.33
N PHE A 10 3.05 -9.66 4.45
CA PHE A 10 3.42 -8.91 3.26
C PHE A 10 4.13 -7.59 3.60
N LEU A 11 3.60 -6.85 4.58
CA LEU A 11 4.23 -5.62 5.07
C LEU A 11 5.63 -5.89 5.63
N LEU A 12 5.78 -6.92 6.47
CA LEU A 12 7.08 -7.27 7.07
C LEU A 12 8.09 -7.67 6.00
N SER A 13 7.69 -8.46 5.00
CA SER A 13 8.56 -8.84 3.87
C SER A 13 9.02 -7.61 3.07
N TYR A 14 8.12 -6.67 2.81
CA TYR A 14 8.46 -5.42 2.09
C TYR A 14 9.39 -4.53 2.90
N VAL A 15 9.18 -4.42 4.21
CA VAL A 15 10.06 -3.66 5.11
C VAL A 15 11.44 -4.32 5.17
N GLY A 16 11.51 -5.65 5.31
CA GLY A 16 12.77 -6.41 5.28
C GLY A 16 13.53 -6.20 3.98
N LEU A 17 12.85 -6.21 2.84
CA LEU A 17 13.45 -5.87 1.54
C LEU A 17 14.00 -4.43 1.52
N GLY A 18 13.21 -3.46 1.98
CA GLY A 18 13.63 -2.05 2.04
C GLY A 18 14.87 -1.83 2.89
N ILE A 19 14.92 -2.45 4.08
CA ILE A 19 16.08 -2.38 4.98
C ILE A 19 17.31 -3.05 4.34
N SER A 20 17.11 -4.16 3.63
CA SER A 20 18.21 -4.89 2.98
C SER A 20 18.86 -4.11 1.84
N LEU A 21 18.08 -3.27 1.17
CA LEU A 21 18.55 -2.43 0.07
C LEU A 21 19.09 -1.09 0.55
N PHE A 22 18.61 -0.56 1.67
CA PHE A 22 19.06 0.73 2.21
C PHE A 22 20.59 0.77 2.44
N PRO A 23 21.32 1.81 1.98
CA PRO A 23 20.85 3.08 1.38
C PRO A 23 20.71 3.06 -0.14
N MET A 24 20.93 1.92 -0.80
CA MET A 24 20.95 1.79 -2.26
C MET A 24 19.60 1.39 -2.81
N ILE A 25 18.99 2.26 -3.62
CA ILE A 25 17.72 1.94 -4.27
C ILE A 25 17.90 1.05 -5.50
N VAL A 26 19.06 1.16 -6.17
CA VAL A 26 19.50 0.22 -7.22
C VAL A 26 20.98 -0.14 -6.97
N PRO A 27 21.26 -1.30 -6.36
CA PRO A 27 22.63 -1.74 -6.11
C PRO A 27 23.41 -2.01 -7.42
N PRO A 28 24.74 -1.75 -7.47
CA PRO A 28 25.59 -1.22 -6.40
C PRO A 28 25.85 0.30 -6.52
N THR A 29 25.19 1.00 -7.43
CA THR A 29 25.64 2.33 -7.86
C THR A 29 24.70 3.49 -7.52
N VAL A 30 23.41 3.25 -7.35
CA VAL A 30 22.43 4.34 -7.16
C VAL A 30 21.93 4.37 -5.73
N THR A 31 22.28 5.43 -5.02
CA THR A 31 21.76 5.68 -3.68
C THR A 31 20.38 6.34 -3.72
N ILE A 32 19.66 6.30 -2.60
CA ILE A 32 18.37 7.00 -2.46
C ILE A 32 18.48 8.51 -2.71
N TRP A 33 19.65 9.10 -2.44
CA TRP A 33 19.90 10.53 -2.62
C TRP A 33 20.16 10.88 -4.08
N ASP A 34 20.86 10.01 -4.81
CA ASP A 34 21.12 10.19 -6.25
C ASP A 34 19.84 10.02 -7.08
N ALA A 35 18.91 9.19 -6.61
CA ALA A 35 17.60 8.99 -7.21
C ALA A 35 16.57 10.07 -6.83
N ALA A 36 16.88 10.96 -5.88
CA ALA A 36 15.95 11.98 -5.42
C ALA A 36 15.72 13.05 -6.50
N THR A 37 14.45 13.41 -6.72
CA THR A 37 14.09 14.48 -7.66
C THR A 37 14.34 15.86 -7.03
N HIS A 38 14.41 16.91 -7.85
CA HIS A 38 14.48 18.29 -7.39
C HIS A 38 13.46 18.59 -6.26
N PRO A 39 13.86 19.34 -5.20
CA PRO A 39 13.03 19.53 -4.01
C PRO A 39 11.64 20.10 -4.27
N SER A 40 11.48 20.99 -5.26
CA SER A 40 10.19 21.58 -5.63
C SER A 40 9.21 20.54 -6.18
N SER A 41 9.67 19.67 -7.07
CA SER A 41 8.87 18.55 -7.58
C SER A 41 8.58 17.52 -6.50
N GLN A 42 9.54 17.24 -5.62
CA GLN A 42 9.34 16.31 -4.50
C GLN A 42 8.28 16.82 -3.51
N LEU A 43 8.28 18.12 -3.21
CA LEU A 43 7.25 18.75 -2.37
C LEU A 43 5.86 18.62 -2.99
N PHE A 44 5.72 18.88 -4.30
CA PHE A 44 4.46 18.69 -5.01
C PHE A 44 3.95 17.25 -4.90
N LEU A 45 4.83 16.25 -5.06
CA LEU A 45 4.49 14.83 -4.92
C LEU A 45 4.02 14.49 -3.50
N ILE A 46 4.71 14.98 -2.46
CA ILE A 46 4.32 14.71 -1.06
C ILE A 46 2.97 15.35 -0.74
N VAL A 47 2.72 16.60 -1.18
CA VAL A 47 1.42 17.25 -0.98
C VAL A 47 0.30 16.45 -1.64
N GLY A 48 0.48 16.02 -2.90
CA GLY A 48 -0.48 15.15 -3.58
C GLY A 48 -0.68 13.82 -2.86
N THR A 49 0.41 13.19 -2.40
CA THR A 49 0.37 11.91 -1.68
C THR A 49 -0.40 12.03 -0.37
N VAL A 50 -0.19 13.08 0.43
CA VAL A 50 -0.86 13.29 1.72
C VAL A 50 -2.38 13.42 1.58
N VAL A 51 -2.88 13.90 0.44
CA VAL A 51 -4.33 14.01 0.18
C VAL A 51 -4.88 12.74 -0.48
N LEU A 52 -4.19 12.21 -1.49
CA LEU A 52 -4.67 11.09 -2.28
C LEU A 52 -4.56 9.76 -1.54
N LEU A 53 -3.47 9.52 -0.80
CA LEU A 53 -3.26 8.28 -0.07
C LEU A 53 -4.38 7.99 0.95
N PRO A 54 -4.77 8.93 1.86
CA PRO A 54 -5.87 8.67 2.78
C PRO A 54 -7.21 8.53 2.06
N MET A 55 -7.44 9.22 0.93
CA MET A 55 -8.65 9.05 0.13
C MET A 55 -8.75 7.62 -0.44
N ILE A 56 -7.66 7.11 -1.01
CA ILE A 56 -7.59 5.74 -1.58
C ILE A 56 -7.80 4.71 -0.47
N LEU A 57 -7.11 4.85 0.67
CA LEU A 57 -7.25 3.95 1.80
C LEU A 57 -8.66 3.98 2.41
N GLY A 58 -9.25 5.18 2.53
CA GLY A 58 -10.61 5.38 3.01
C GLY A 58 -11.65 4.74 2.10
N TYR A 59 -11.54 4.95 0.79
CA TYR A 59 -12.42 4.30 -0.19
C TYR A 59 -12.28 2.78 -0.14
N THR A 60 -11.05 2.27 -0.09
CA THR A 60 -10.79 0.83 0.01
C THR A 60 -11.43 0.24 1.26
N ALA A 61 -11.22 0.88 2.43
CA ALA A 61 -11.83 0.45 3.69
C ALA A 61 -13.37 0.52 3.64
N TYR A 62 -13.93 1.58 3.02
CA TYR A 62 -15.37 1.72 2.83
C TYR A 62 -15.94 0.59 1.95
N VAL A 63 -15.28 0.24 0.85
CA VAL A 63 -15.68 -0.89 -0.01
C VAL A 63 -15.67 -2.20 0.77
N TYR A 64 -14.60 -2.48 1.53
CA TYR A 64 -14.54 -3.66 2.39
C TYR A 64 -15.66 -3.67 3.44
N TRP A 65 -16.00 -2.49 4.00
CA TRP A 65 -17.10 -2.36 4.95
C TRP A 65 -18.47 -2.54 4.29
N LEU A 66 -18.68 -2.00 3.09
CA LEU A 66 -19.92 -2.08 2.33
C LEU A 66 -20.21 -3.53 1.92
N PHE A 67 -19.19 -4.27 1.48
CA PHE A 67 -19.31 -5.66 1.03
C PHE A 67 -19.04 -6.71 2.12
N ARG A 68 -18.96 -6.32 3.40
CA ARG A 68 -18.79 -7.28 4.51
C ARG A 68 -20.02 -8.16 4.78
N GLY A 69 -21.10 -7.97 4.01
CA GLY A 69 -22.32 -8.77 4.11
C GLY A 69 -22.04 -10.26 3.94
N LYS A 70 -22.74 -11.09 4.70
CA LYS A 70 -22.59 -12.55 4.64
C LYS A 70 -23.09 -13.03 3.28
N VAL A 71 -22.21 -13.64 2.48
CA VAL A 71 -22.64 -14.45 1.33
C VAL A 71 -23.31 -15.69 1.91
N THR A 72 -24.63 -15.67 2.02
CA THR A 72 -25.41 -16.83 2.45
C THR A 72 -25.33 -17.89 1.35
N ALA A 73 -24.80 -19.07 1.68
CA ALA A 73 -24.85 -20.27 0.86
C ALA A 73 -26.30 -20.82 0.80
N GLY A 74 -27.20 -20.03 0.23
CA GLY A 74 -28.65 -20.25 0.25
C GLY A 74 -29.50 -19.02 -0.09
N ALA A 75 -28.89 -17.89 -0.51
CA ALA A 75 -29.67 -16.92 -1.28
C ALA A 75 -30.24 -17.66 -2.51
N PRO A 76 -31.54 -17.50 -2.84
CA PRO A 76 -32.13 -18.13 -4.02
C PRO A 76 -31.48 -17.50 -5.25
N GLY A 77 -30.30 -18.03 -5.60
CA GLY A 77 -29.78 -17.98 -6.94
C GLY A 77 -30.81 -18.70 -7.78
N TYR A 78 -31.34 -17.96 -8.73
CA TYR A 78 -32.01 -18.50 -9.89
C TYR A 78 -31.22 -19.74 -10.38
N HIS A 79 -31.91 -20.89 -10.39
CA HIS A 79 -31.47 -22.29 -10.61
C HIS A 79 -31.25 -23.15 -9.36
#